data_AF-A0A1U9Z851-F1
#
_entry.id   AF-A0A1U9Z851-F1
#
_cell.length_a   1.000
_cell.length_b   1.000
_cell.length_c   1.000
_cell.angle_alpha   90.00
_cell.angle_beta   90.00
_cell.angle_gamma   90.00
#
_symmetry.space_group_name_H-M   'P 1'
#
loop_
_entity.id
_entity.type
_entity.pdbx_description
1 polymer ?
#
loop_
_entity_poly.entity_id
_entity_poly.type
_entity_poly.pdbx_seq_one_letter_code
_entity_poly.pdbx_strand_id
1 'polypeptide(L)'
;MKAVVQNDLGEPADVLKPMDIEDYNELGPGEALVDVKLAPVHHGDLQMIRTQPDIPEDVGYVRRGSEAVGIVRALGSEAESQGDLQIGDRVIGFPAAGSWAKSVVIPAWAAIPAPRGTSAMKSQRNS
;
A
#
# COMPACT_ATOMS: atom_id res chain seq x y z
N MET A 1 6.44 -9.95 -8.51
CA MET A 1 6.98 -9.07 -7.45
C MET A 1 7.08 -9.80 -6.11
N LYS A 2 7.96 -9.38 -5.20
CA LYS A 2 8.04 -9.93 -3.84
C LYS A 2 6.95 -9.36 -2.92
N ALA A 3 6.34 -10.23 -2.12
CA ALA A 3 5.38 -9.87 -1.08
C ALA A 3 5.55 -10.77 0.16
N VAL A 4 5.06 -10.31 1.32
CA VAL A 4 4.89 -11.11 2.52
C VAL A 4 3.47 -11.64 2.55
N VAL A 5 3.34 -12.95 2.69
CA VAL A 5 2.06 -13.65 2.69
C VAL A 5 1.93 -14.54 3.91
N GLN A 6 0.69 -14.83 4.28
CA GLN A 6 0.33 -15.90 5.20
C GLN A 6 -0.30 -17.03 4.40
N ASN A 7 0.27 -18.24 4.48
CA ASN A 7 -0.24 -19.42 3.80
C ASN A 7 -0.61 -20.58 4.75
N ASP A 8 -0.61 -20.31 6.06
CA ASP A 8 -1.06 -21.23 7.10
C ASP A 8 -1.63 -20.42 8.28
N LEU A 9 -2.35 -21.08 9.20
CA LEU A 9 -2.91 -20.47 10.40
C LEU A 9 -1.94 -20.61 11.58
N GLY A 10 -1.78 -19.56 12.39
CA GLY A 10 -0.91 -19.62 13.57
C GLY A 10 -0.23 -18.30 13.93
N GLU A 11 0.88 -18.40 14.66
CA GLU A 11 1.64 -17.24 15.10
C GLU A 11 2.39 -16.57 13.94
N PRO A 12 2.44 -15.22 13.88
CA PRO A 12 3.03 -14.50 12.75
C PRO A 12 4.47 -14.90 12.41
N ALA A 13 5.27 -15.27 13.42
CA ALA A 13 6.66 -15.68 13.22
C ALA A 13 6.79 -17.00 12.44
N ASP A 14 5.77 -17.87 12.51
CA ASP A 14 5.80 -19.21 11.91
C ASP A 14 5.11 -19.25 10.54
N VAL A 15 4.10 -18.40 10.34
CA VAL A 15 3.22 -18.46 9.16
C VAL A 15 3.49 -17.41 8.08
N LEU A 16 4.22 -16.34 8.42
CA LEU A 16 4.57 -15.32 7.43
C LEU A 16 5.78 -15.75 6.60
N LYS A 17 5.63 -15.71 5.28
CA LYS A 17 6.69 -16.07 4.34
C LYS A 17 6.82 -15.03 3.23
N PRO A 18 8.05 -14.71 2.79
CA PRO A 18 8.24 -14.00 1.54
C PRO A 18 7.89 -14.91 0.37
N MET A 19 7.22 -14.37 -0.64
CA MET A 19 6.85 -15.10 -1.85
C MET A 19 6.92 -14.17 -3.07
N ASP A 20 7.27 -14.73 -4.22
CA ASP A 20 7.13 -14.06 -5.51
C ASP A 20 5.71 -14.31 -6.04
N ILE A 21 4.97 -13.21 -6.26
CA ILE A 21 3.59 -13.21 -6.78
C ILE A 21 3.50 -12.36 -8.05
N GLU A 22 2.41 -12.46 -8.80
CA GLU A 22 2.19 -11.58 -9.95
C GLU A 22 2.08 -10.11 -9.51
N ASP A 23 2.53 -9.19 -10.37
CA ASP A 23 2.31 -7.76 -10.16
C ASP A 23 0.90 -7.40 -10.65
N TYR A 24 0.38 -6.26 -10.19
CA TYR A 24 -0.92 -5.77 -10.60
C TYR A 24 -0.90 -5.30 -12.05
N ASN A 25 -1.79 -5.86 -12.86
CA ASN A 25 -1.94 -5.52 -14.28
C ASN A 25 -3.22 -4.73 -14.59
N GLU A 26 -4.19 -4.74 -13.67
CA GLU A 26 -5.49 -4.08 -13.80
C GLU A 26 -5.79 -3.26 -12.55
N LEU A 27 -6.48 -2.12 -12.74
CA LEU A 27 -6.93 -1.23 -11.67
C LEU A 27 -8.41 -0.91 -11.86
N GLY A 28 -9.16 -0.95 -10.76
CA GLY A 28 -10.50 -0.41 -10.69
C GLY A 28 -10.51 1.12 -10.85
N PRO A 29 -11.66 1.73 -11.18
CA PRO A 29 -11.75 3.17 -11.45
C PRO A 29 -11.21 4.05 -10.31
N GLY A 30 -11.53 3.74 -9.04
CA GLY A 30 -11.12 4.50 -7.86
C GLY A 30 -9.84 4.00 -7.19
N GLU A 31 -8.98 3.28 -7.90
CA GLU A 31 -7.80 2.64 -7.32
C GLU A 31 -6.49 3.34 -7.74
N ALA A 32 -5.54 3.40 -6.81
CA ALA A 32 -4.19 3.86 -7.04
C ALA A 32 -3.20 2.73 -6.81
N LEU A 33 -2.30 2.50 -7.76
CA LEU A 33 -1.21 1.55 -7.64
C LEU A 33 0.02 2.28 -7.12
N VAL A 34 0.54 1.84 -5.99
CA VAL A 34 1.62 2.51 -5.27
C VAL A 34 2.84 1.61 -5.21
N ASP A 35 4.00 2.10 -5.66
CA ASP A 35 5.29 1.48 -5.42
C ASP A 35 5.71 1.75 -3.97
N VAL A 36 5.71 0.71 -3.16
CA VAL A 36 5.96 0.78 -1.72
C VAL A 36 7.44 1.07 -1.46
N LYS A 37 7.72 2.10 -0.65
CA LYS A 37 9.06 2.44 -0.16
C LYS A 37 9.26 2.04 1.30
N LEU A 38 8.20 2.13 2.09
CA LEU A 38 8.15 1.73 3.49
C LEU A 38 6.76 1.16 3.77
N ALA A 39 6.67 0.10 4.57
CA ALA A 39 5.42 -0.41 5.09
C ALA A 39 5.62 -0.74 6.58
N PRO A 40 5.04 0.04 7.50
CA PRO A 40 5.11 -0.24 8.92
C PRO A 40 4.48 -1.59 9.29
N VAL A 41 4.94 -2.15 10.42
CA VAL A 41 4.30 -3.30 11.07
C VAL A 41 3.62 -2.79 12.32
N HIS A 42 2.29 -2.79 12.33
CA HIS A 42 1.51 -2.43 13.50
C HIS A 42 1.19 -3.65 14.35
N HIS A 43 0.94 -3.42 15.64
CA HIS A 43 0.46 -4.47 16.52
C HIS A 43 -0.86 -5.10 16.00
N GLY A 44 -1.73 -4.28 15.42
CA GLY A 44 -2.99 -4.73 14.82
C GLY A 44 -2.79 -5.74 13.68
N ASP A 45 -1.75 -5.58 12.86
CA ASP A 45 -1.44 -6.52 11.78
C ASP A 45 -1.16 -7.93 12.33
N LEU A 46 -0.38 -8.01 13.40
CA LEU A 46 -0.04 -9.27 14.06
C LEU A 46 -1.27 -9.95 14.66
N GLN A 47 -2.21 -9.17 15.19
CA GLN A 47 -3.48 -9.72 15.69
C GLN A 47 -4.34 -10.25 14.55
N MET A 48 -4.45 -9.52 13.43
CA MET A 48 -5.19 -9.98 12.25
C MET A 48 -4.62 -11.29 11.67
N ILE A 49 -3.31 -11.48 11.71
CA ILE A 49 -2.65 -12.73 11.27
C ILE A 49 -3.05 -13.91 12.16
N ARG A 50 -3.03 -13.71 13.49
CA ARG A 50 -3.43 -14.76 14.46
C ARG A 50 -4.89 -15.15 14.34
N THR A 51 -5.76 -14.17 14.08
CA THR A 51 -7.21 -14.37 14.02
C THR A 51 -7.70 -14.66 12.61
N GLN A 52 -6.80 -14.96 11.66
CA GLN A 52 -7.21 -15.33 10.31
C GLN A 52 -8.07 -16.61 10.38
N PRO A 53 -9.32 -16.57 9.90
CA PRO A 53 -10.22 -17.72 10.03
C PRO A 53 -9.81 -18.89 9.12
N ASP A 54 -9.38 -18.59 7.90
CA ASP A 54 -9.05 -19.56 6.87
C ASP A 54 -8.05 -18.99 5.86
N ILE A 55 -7.41 -19.87 5.09
CA ILE A 55 -6.61 -19.49 3.92
C ILE A 55 -7.41 -19.87 2.68
N PRO A 56 -7.73 -18.92 1.78
CA PRO A 56 -8.50 -19.21 0.57
C PRO A 56 -7.82 -20.30 -0.27
N GLU A 57 -8.52 -21.37 -0.59
CA GLU A 57 -7.95 -22.54 -1.29
C GLU A 57 -7.51 -22.22 -2.73
N ASP A 58 -8.23 -21.33 -3.40
CA ASP A 58 -8.00 -20.92 -4.79
C ASP A 58 -6.73 -20.09 -4.97
N VAL A 59 -6.43 -19.23 -4.00
CA VAL A 59 -5.23 -18.38 -3.99
C VAL A 59 -4.08 -19.05 -3.22
N GLY A 60 -4.38 -19.80 -2.17
CA GLY A 60 -3.43 -20.49 -1.31
C GLY A 60 -2.68 -19.59 -0.32
N TYR A 61 -3.05 -18.30 -0.21
CA TYR A 61 -2.45 -17.36 0.73
C TYR A 61 -3.27 -16.07 0.91
N VAL A 62 -2.96 -15.34 1.98
CA VAL A 62 -3.44 -13.97 2.23
C VAL A 62 -2.25 -13.02 2.28
N ARG A 63 -2.31 -11.90 1.55
CA ARG A 63 -1.27 -10.85 1.63
C ARG A 63 -1.43 -10.03 2.91
N ARG A 64 -0.32 -9.59 3.50
CA ARG A 64 -0.31 -8.90 4.80
C ARG A 64 0.26 -7.48 4.73
N GLY A 65 0.01 -6.72 5.79
CA GLY A 65 0.28 -5.28 5.89
C GLY A 65 -0.99 -4.45 5.72
N SER A 66 -1.03 -3.31 6.41
CA SER A 66 -2.17 -2.39 6.46
C SER A 66 -1.83 -0.95 6.10
N GLU A 67 -0.55 -0.59 6.02
CA GLU A 67 -0.11 0.78 5.71
C GLU A 67 1.05 0.75 4.73
N ALA A 68 1.00 1.67 3.76
CA ALA A 68 2.09 1.88 2.80
C ALA A 68 2.50 3.36 2.75
N VAL A 69 3.80 3.59 2.66
CA VAL A 69 4.35 4.86 2.20
C VAL A 69 5.06 4.59 0.89
N GLY A 70 4.72 5.34 -0.15
CA GLY A 70 5.20 5.01 -1.49
C GLY A 70 5.01 6.11 -2.52
N ILE A 71 5.18 5.72 -3.78
CA ILE A 71 5.02 6.58 -4.95
C ILE A 71 3.86 6.05 -5.80
N VAL A 72 2.93 6.91 -6.21
CA VAL A 72 1.86 6.53 -7.15
C VAL A 72 2.51 6.14 -8.49
N ARG A 73 2.37 4.87 -8.86
CA ARG A 73 2.84 4.29 -10.12
C ARG A 73 1.79 4.43 -11.23
N ALA A 74 0.53 4.18 -10.92
CA ALA A 74 -0.58 4.23 -11.86
C ALA A 74 -1.90 4.53 -11.12
N LEU A 75 -2.91 5.00 -11.88
CA LEU A 75 -4.21 5.40 -11.37
C LEU A 75 -5.32 4.79 -12.23
N GLY A 76 -6.41 4.38 -11.57
CA GLY A 76 -7.69 4.14 -12.21
C GLY A 76 -8.33 5.43 -12.73
N SER A 77 -9.34 5.28 -13.60
CA SER A 77 -9.95 6.40 -14.34
C SER A 77 -10.58 7.49 -13.48
N GLU A 78 -10.93 7.20 -12.23
CA GLU A 78 -11.56 8.11 -11.27
C GLU A 78 -10.64 8.45 -10.09
N ALA A 79 -9.50 7.78 -9.96
CA ALA A 79 -8.64 7.91 -8.78
C ALA A 79 -8.00 9.29 -8.63
N GLU A 80 -7.65 9.95 -9.75
CA GLU A 80 -7.10 11.30 -9.74
C GLU A 80 -8.07 12.30 -9.09
N SER A 81 -9.35 12.28 -9.48
CA SER A 81 -10.35 13.22 -8.96
C SER A 81 -10.85 12.85 -7.56
N GLN A 82 -10.95 11.56 -7.23
CA GLN A 82 -11.41 11.11 -5.92
C GLN A 82 -10.39 11.34 -4.80
N GLY A 83 -9.09 11.28 -5.12
CA GLY A 83 -8.00 11.37 -4.13
C GLY A 83 -7.09 12.59 -4.27
N ASP A 84 -7.31 13.47 -5.25
CA ASP A 84 -6.34 14.51 -5.65
C ASP A 84 -4.93 13.93 -5.88
N LEU A 85 -4.88 12.81 -6.60
CA LEU A 85 -3.67 12.02 -6.83
C LEU A 85 -3.12 12.23 -8.24
N GLN A 86 -1.80 12.25 -8.35
CA GLN A 86 -1.08 12.24 -9.62
C GLN A 86 -0.04 11.11 -9.61
N ILE A 87 0.22 10.53 -10.78
CA ILE A 87 1.35 9.61 -10.96
C ILE A 87 2.65 10.34 -10.58
N GLY A 88 3.47 9.69 -9.77
CA GLY A 88 4.68 10.25 -9.20
C GLY A 88 4.52 10.91 -7.83
N ASP A 89 3.28 11.10 -7.34
CA ASP A 89 3.06 11.62 -6.00
C ASP A 89 3.62 10.68 -4.94
N ARG A 90 4.18 11.29 -3.88
CA ARG A 90 4.46 10.58 -2.64
C ARG A 90 3.17 10.49 -1.84
N VAL A 91 2.83 9.30 -1.38
CA VAL A 91 1.60 9.05 -0.62
C VAL A 91 1.87 8.26 0.65
N ILE A 92 1.03 8.51 1.67
CA ILE A 92 0.81 7.59 2.79
C ILE A 92 -0.58 7.00 2.58
N GLY A 93 -0.69 5.67 2.63
CA GLY A 93 -1.95 4.96 2.39
C GLY A 93 -2.36 4.11 3.57
N PHE A 94 -3.58 4.34 4.08
CA PHE A 94 -4.22 3.53 5.10
C PHE A 94 -5.76 3.62 4.97
N PRO A 95 -6.49 2.49 4.88
CA PRO A 95 -5.97 1.12 4.84
C PRO A 95 -5.33 0.78 3.48
N ALA A 96 -4.23 0.05 3.51
CA ALA A 96 -3.48 -0.46 2.37
C ALA A 96 -3.22 -1.96 2.56
N ALA A 97 -4.28 -2.77 2.41
CA ALA A 97 -4.22 -4.22 2.63
C ALA A 97 -3.22 -4.89 1.68
N GLY A 98 -2.30 -5.68 2.23
CA GLY A 98 -1.26 -6.36 1.45
C GLY A 98 -0.03 -5.49 1.15
N SER A 99 0.13 -4.37 1.85
CA SER A 99 1.23 -3.39 1.67
C SER A 99 2.62 -3.89 2.04
N TRP A 100 2.77 -5.03 2.70
CA TRP A 100 4.10 -5.66 2.88
C TRP A 100 4.55 -6.35 1.57
N ALA A 101 4.63 -5.55 0.50
CA ALA A 101 4.96 -5.97 -0.86
C ALA A 101 5.73 -4.86 -1.58
N LYS A 102 6.20 -5.13 -2.81
CA LYS A 102 6.88 -4.11 -3.63
C LYS A 102 5.93 -3.05 -4.18
N SER A 103 4.69 -3.43 -4.46
CA SER A 103 3.61 -2.52 -4.84
C SER A 103 2.31 -2.95 -4.17
N VAL A 104 1.37 -2.02 -4.03
CA VAL A 104 0.05 -2.27 -3.44
C VAL A 104 -0.99 -1.41 -4.15
N VAL A 105 -2.20 -1.95 -4.31
CA VAL A 105 -3.36 -1.18 -4.75
C VAL A 105 -4.07 -0.61 -3.53
N ILE A 106 -4.31 0.69 -3.54
CA ILE A 106 -4.94 1.45 -2.47
C ILE A 106 -6.15 2.18 -3.05
N PRO A 107 -7.32 2.15 -2.41
CA PRO A 107 -8.42 3.03 -2.79
C PRO A 107 -7.98 4.49 -2.77
N ALA A 108 -8.35 5.28 -3.77
CA ALA A 108 -7.89 6.66 -3.93
C ALA A 108 -8.19 7.53 -2.70
N TRP A 109 -9.37 7.35 -2.08
CA TRP A 109 -9.77 8.05 -0.85
C TRP A 109 -8.87 7.73 0.37
N ALA A 110 -8.17 6.60 0.34
CA ALA A 110 -7.30 6.13 1.40
C ALA A 110 -5.81 6.46 1.17
N ALA A 111 -5.47 7.02 0.00
CA ALA A 111 -4.12 7.44 -0.35
C ALA A 111 -3.99 8.96 -0.15
N ILE A 112 -3.26 9.36 0.89
CA ILE A 112 -3.07 10.75 1.27
C ILE A 112 -1.80 11.27 0.58
N PRO A 113 -1.90 12.23 -0.37
CA PRO A 113 -0.73 12.79 -1.02
C PRO A 113 0.06 13.67 -0.04
N ALA A 114 1.39 13.53 -0.06
CA ALA A 114 2.27 14.49 0.54
C ALA A 114 2.20 15.81 -0.24
N PRO A 115 2.45 16.96 0.39
CA PRO A 115 2.47 18.24 -0.31
C PRO A 115 3.42 18.20 -1.53
N ARG A 116 2.86 18.49 -2.71
CA ARG A 116 3.64 18.82 -3.90
C ARG A 116 4.36 20.13 -3.59
N GLY A 117 5.68 20.18 -3.79
CA GLY A 117 6.52 21.22 -3.21
C GLY A 117 5.97 22.63 -3.43
N THR A 118 5.95 23.45 -2.38
CA THR A 118 6.08 24.89 -2.58
C THR A 118 7.50 25.11 -3.09
N SER A 119 7.64 25.70 -4.27
CA SER A 119 8.92 26.33 -4.64
C SER A 119 9.30 27.24 -3.48
N ALA A 120 10.48 27.03 -2.88
CA ALA A 120 10.92 27.77 -1.70
C ALA A 120 10.66 29.26 -1.91
N MET A 121 9.79 29.84 -1.07
CA MET A 121 9.54 31.27 -1.08
C MET A 121 10.88 31.96 -0.87
N LYS A 122 11.36 32.67 -1.91
CA LYS A 122 12.58 33.47 -1.86
C LYS A 122 12.51 34.33 -0.61
N SER A 123 13.48 34.15 0.28
CA SER A 123 13.75 35.04 1.40
C SER A 123 13.96 36.46 0.87
N GLN A 124 12.90 37.26 0.78
CA GLN A 124 13.02 38.71 0.78
C GLN A 124 13.25 39.14 2.23
N ARG A 125 14.52 39.19 2.63
CA ARG A 125 14.95 40.12 3.67
C ARG A 125 15.48 41.37 2.96
N ASN A 126 14.57 42.29 2.67
CA ASN A 126 14.83 43.72 2.84
C ASN A 126 14.41 43.98 4.31
N SER A 127 15.14 44.65 5.20
CA SER A 127 16.20 45.66 5.08
C SER A 127 17.02 45.62 6.37
#